data_AF-A0A0B4XNE6-F1
#
_entry.id   AF-A0A0B4XNE6-F1
#
_cell.length_a   1.000
_cell.length_b   1.000
_cell.length_c   1.000
_cell.angle_alpha   90.00
_cell.angle_beta   90.00
_cell.angle_gamma   90.00
#
_symmetry.space_group_name_H-M   'P 1'
#
loop_
_entity.id
_entity.type
_entity.pdbx_description
1 polymer ?
#
loop_
_entity_poly.entity_id
_entity_poly.type
_entity_poly.pdbx_seq_one_letter_code
_entity_poly.pdbx_strand_id
1 'polypeptide(L)'
;MSVKVKVVDESSSGAVVAESVFIFPSQAISVRELIRTRVIQEVQKLNEDADSTEARTGLVRQGGGNAQQRPVDPEIQCSIALEAFSSSGFFLFVNQEQMTSLDQTVLVTPNTKVSFVRLVALVGG
;
A
#
# COMPACT_ATOMS: atom_id res chain seq x y z
N MET A 1 -20.48 6.61 5.05
CA MET A 1 -20.16 7.53 3.95
C MET A 1 -18.74 7.23 3.55
N SER A 2 -18.51 6.63 2.38
CA SER A 2 -17.15 6.36 1.88
C SER A 2 -16.49 7.64 1.39
N VAL A 3 -15.19 7.82 1.64
CA VAL A 3 -14.42 9.00 1.24
C VAL A 3 -13.32 8.62 0.27
N LYS A 4 -13.15 9.39 -0.81
CA LYS A 4 -12.05 9.23 -1.77
C LYS A 4 -10.89 10.10 -1.32
N VAL A 5 -9.71 9.53 -1.15
CA VAL A 5 -8.51 10.25 -0.71
C VAL A 5 -7.41 10.00 -1.70
N LYS A 6 -6.68 11.06 -2.02
CA LYS A 6 -5.50 10.96 -2.88
C LYS A 6 -4.30 10.59 -2.01
N VAL A 7 -3.69 9.45 -2.35
CA VAL A 7 -2.47 8.95 -1.74
C VAL A 7 -1.34 9.11 -2.75
N VAL A 8 -0.30 9.82 -2.33
CA VAL A 8 0.89 10.08 -3.12
C VAL A 8 2.04 9.32 -2.48
N ASP A 9 2.79 8.59 -3.27
CA ASP A 9 4.01 7.93 -2.86
C ASP A 9 5.19 8.82 -3.26
N GLU A 10 6.00 9.20 -2.27
CA GLU A 10 7.15 10.07 -2.41
C GLU A 10 8.40 9.29 -2.00
N SER A 11 9.49 9.52 -2.72
CA SER A 11 10.81 9.01 -2.33
C SER A 11 11.45 9.91 -1.27
N SER A 12 12.49 9.42 -0.59
CA SER A 12 13.30 10.21 0.35
C SER A 12 13.90 11.48 -0.27
N SER A 13 14.02 11.55 -1.61
CA SER A 13 14.48 12.72 -2.36
C SER A 13 13.37 13.72 -2.70
N GLY A 14 12.12 13.46 -2.29
CA GLY A 14 10.96 14.32 -2.57
C GLY A 14 10.36 14.14 -3.97
N ALA A 15 10.82 13.16 -4.75
CA ALA A 15 10.21 12.84 -6.04
C ALA A 15 8.96 12.01 -5.84
N VAL A 16 7.85 12.42 -6.47
CA VAL A 16 6.60 11.65 -6.53
C VAL A 16 6.83 10.41 -7.39
N VAL A 17 6.77 9.24 -6.77
CA VAL A 17 6.95 7.93 -7.41
C VAL A 17 5.63 7.45 -7.99
N ALA A 18 4.53 7.61 -7.25
CA ALA A 18 3.22 7.15 -7.67
C ALA A 18 2.11 8.03 -7.08
N GLU A 19 1.01 8.17 -7.79
CA GLU A 19 -0.22 8.76 -7.27
C GLU A 19 -1.36 7.76 -7.46
N SER A 20 -2.13 7.53 -6.41
CA SER A 20 -3.26 6.60 -6.43
C SER A 20 -4.39 7.09 -5.54
N VAL A 21 -5.63 6.85 -5.95
CA VAL A 21 -6.82 7.28 -5.22
C VAL A 21 -7.41 6.08 -4.50
N PHE A 22 -7.49 6.19 -3.18
CA PHE A 22 -8.02 5.14 -2.32
C PHE A 22 -9.38 5.54 -1.77
N ILE A 23 -10.27 4.56 -1.63
CA ILE A 23 -11.60 4.76 -1.05
C ILE A 23 -11.59 4.19 0.36
N PHE A 24 -11.88 5.03 1.34
CA PHE A 24 -12.01 4.63 2.74
C PHE A 24 -13.50 4.55 3.13
N PRO A 25 -13.90 3.61 4.00
CA PRO A 25 -15.29 3.45 4.42
C PRO A 25 -15.78 4.57 5.35
N SER A 26 -14.85 5.29 5.99
CA SER A 26 -15.11 6.36 6.97
C SER A 26 -14.14 7.51 6.80
N GLN A 27 -14.54 8.70 7.25
CA GLN A 27 -13.71 9.92 7.24
C GLN A 27 -12.77 10.03 8.45
N ALA A 28 -13.05 9.33 9.55
CA ALA A 28 -12.17 9.23 10.70
C ALA A 28 -11.61 7.82 10.73
N ILE A 29 -10.33 7.68 10.38
CA ILE A 29 -9.63 6.39 10.36
C ILE A 29 -8.35 6.53 11.17
N SER A 30 -7.92 5.44 11.79
CA SER A 30 -6.60 5.39 12.42
C SER A 30 -5.52 5.17 11.37
N VAL A 31 -4.29 5.59 11.67
CA VAL A 31 -3.12 5.38 10.80
C VAL A 31 -2.95 3.90 10.45
N ARG A 32 -3.22 3.00 11.41
CA ARG A 32 -3.23 1.54 11.16
C ARG A 32 -4.24 1.13 10.09
N GLU A 33 -5.45 1.68 10.11
CA GLU A 33 -6.50 1.35 9.14
C GLU A 33 -6.17 1.95 7.77
N LEU A 34 -5.52 3.11 7.76
CA LEU A 34 -5.01 3.74 6.55
C LEU A 34 -3.96 2.84 5.88
N ILE A 35 -2.95 2.39 6.63
CA ILE A 35 -1.91 1.46 6.16
C ILE A 35 -2.53 0.13 5.72
N ARG A 36 -3.41 -0.45 6.54
CA ARG A 36 -4.07 -1.73 6.24
C ARG A 36 -4.88 -1.67 4.95
N THR A 37 -5.72 -0.66 4.80
CA THR A 37 -6.55 -0.47 3.59
C THR A 37 -5.66 -0.31 2.36
N ARG A 38 -4.58 0.46 2.48
CA ARG A 38 -3.61 0.65 1.40
C ARG A 38 -2.97 -0.67 0.99
N VAL A 39 -2.45 -1.44 1.96
CA VAL A 39 -1.75 -2.70 1.70
C VAL A 39 -2.69 -3.73 1.08
N ILE A 40 -3.93 -3.84 1.58
CA ILE A 40 -4.93 -4.75 1.00
C ILE A 40 -5.19 -4.42 -0.47
N GLN A 41 -5.38 -3.14 -0.81
CA GLN A 41 -5.64 -2.73 -2.19
C GLN A 41 -4.42 -2.93 -3.10
N GLU A 42 -3.20 -2.68 -2.61
CA GLU A 42 -1.97 -2.93 -3.37
C GLU A 42 -1.76 -4.43 -3.62
N VAL A 43 -1.96 -5.26 -2.60
CA VAL A 43 -1.86 -6.72 -2.69
C VAL A 43 -2.93 -7.29 -3.63
N GLN A 44 -4.17 -6.79 -3.55
CA GLN A 44 -5.22 -7.15 -4.48
C GLN A 44 -4.82 -6.83 -5.92
N LYS A 45 -4.38 -5.60 -6.17
CA LYS A 45 -3.91 -5.17 -7.48
C LYS A 45 -2.74 -6.02 -8.00
N LEU A 46 -1.79 -6.35 -7.13
CA LEU A 46 -0.64 -7.20 -7.48
C LEU A 46 -1.07 -8.64 -7.81
N ASN A 47 -1.97 -9.22 -7.01
CA ASN A 47 -2.51 -10.55 -7.26
C ASN A 47 -3.34 -10.57 -8.56
N GLU A 48 -4.14 -9.53 -8.83
CA GLU A 48 -4.89 -9.38 -10.09
C GLU A 48 -3.96 -9.28 -11.32
N ASP A 49 -2.83 -8.58 -11.20
CA ASP A 49 -1.84 -8.44 -12.27
C ASP A 49 -1.04 -9.74 -12.50
N ALA A 50 -0.72 -10.47 -11.41
CA ALA A 50 -0.09 -11.78 -11.47
C ALA A 50 -1.00 -12.82 -12.15
N ASP A 51 -2.28 -12.89 -11.76
CA ASP A 51 -3.29 -13.79 -12.35
C ASP A 51 -3.52 -13.46 -13.85
N SER A 52 -3.56 -12.17 -14.20
CA SER A 52 -3.70 -11.71 -15.59
C SER A 52 -2.47 -12.00 -16.47
N THR A 53 -1.28 -12.13 -15.88
CA THR A 53 -0.03 -12.42 -16.59
C THR A 53 0.12 -13.92 -16.88
N GLU A 54 -0.36 -14.78 -15.98
CA GLU A 54 -0.40 -16.24 -16.22
C GLU A 54 -1.42 -16.62 -17.32
N ALA A 55 -2.54 -15.90 -17.44
CA ALA A 55 -3.52 -16.13 -18.50
C ALA A 55 -2.99 -15.86 -19.94
N ARG A 56 -1.91 -15.10 -20.10
CA ARG A 56 -1.27 -14.86 -21.42
C ARG A 56 -0.13 -15.81 -21.75
N THR A 57 0.35 -16.60 -20.80
CA THR A 57 1.47 -17.53 -21.03
C THR A 57 0.97 -18.96 -21.16
N GLY A 58 -0.14 -19.15 -21.87
CA GLY A 58 -0.69 -20.46 -22.22
C GLY A 58 0.13 -21.23 -23.27
N LEU A 59 1.31 -20.76 -23.67
CA LEU A 59 2.18 -21.45 -24.62
C LEU A 59 3.64 -21.37 -24.16
N VAL A 60 4.08 -22.47 -23.55
CA VAL A 60 5.49 -22.88 -23.39
C VAL A 60 6.30 -22.21 -22.26
N ARG A 61 6.34 -22.87 -21.10
CA ARG A 61 7.64 -23.16 -20.45
C ARG A 61 7.57 -24.43 -19.60
N GLN A 62 8.01 -25.53 -20.20
CA GLN A 62 8.50 -26.69 -19.44
C GLN A 62 9.93 -26.37 -18.97
N GLY A 63 10.19 -26.55 -17.67
CA GLY A 63 11.53 -26.73 -17.13
C GLY A 63 12.07 -25.59 -16.27
N GLY A 64 12.17 -25.84 -14.96
CA GLY A 64 13.15 -25.23 -14.08
C GLY A 64 12.61 -24.19 -13.08
N GLY A 65 12.27 -24.67 -11.87
CA GLY A 65 12.04 -23.83 -10.68
C GLY A 65 10.60 -23.39 -10.51
N ASN A 66 9.85 -24.09 -9.65
CA ASN A 66 8.54 -23.66 -9.15
C ASN A 66 8.71 -22.40 -8.31
N ALA A 67 8.88 -21.24 -8.94
CA ALA A 67 8.46 -19.96 -8.34
C ALA A 67 6.99 -19.78 -8.69
N GLN A 68 6.16 -20.68 -8.16
CA GLN A 68 4.72 -20.47 -8.11
C GLN A 68 4.56 -19.16 -7.35
N GLN A 69 4.22 -18.08 -8.05
CA GLN A 69 3.98 -16.77 -7.46
C GLN A 69 2.77 -16.96 -6.55
N ARG A 70 3.03 -17.37 -5.30
CA ARG A 70 1.98 -17.59 -4.32
C ARG A 70 1.23 -16.27 -4.19
N PRO A 71 -0.11 -16.31 -4.18
CA PRO A 71 -0.89 -15.11 -3.93
C PRO A 71 -0.34 -14.46 -2.67
N VAL A 72 -0.03 -13.18 -2.77
CA VAL A 72 0.50 -12.46 -1.63
C VAL A 72 -0.63 -12.38 -0.61
N ASP A 73 -0.42 -12.94 0.58
CA ASP A 73 -1.40 -12.91 1.65
C ASP A 73 -1.53 -11.47 2.19
N PRO A 74 -2.69 -10.82 2.02
CA PRO A 74 -2.86 -9.43 2.43
C PRO A 74 -2.73 -9.26 3.94
N GLU A 75 -3.09 -10.28 4.74
CA GLU A 75 -2.95 -10.25 6.20
C GLU A 75 -1.48 -10.26 6.65
N ILE A 76 -0.65 -11.05 5.98
CA ILE A 76 0.80 -11.12 6.24
C ILE A 76 1.45 -9.78 5.86
N GLN A 77 1.14 -9.24 4.67
CA GLN A 77 1.69 -7.95 4.24
C GLN A 77 1.24 -6.80 5.14
N CYS A 78 -0.01 -6.82 5.62
CA CYS A 78 -0.47 -5.82 6.58
C CYS A 78 0.38 -5.87 7.85
N SER A 79 0.69 -7.05 8.37
CA SER A 79 1.52 -7.20 9.57
C SER A 79 2.95 -6.69 9.33
N ILE A 80 3.56 -7.03 8.19
CA ILE A 80 4.89 -6.54 7.80
C ILE A 80 4.90 -5.02 7.66
N ALA A 81 3.88 -4.43 7.02
CA ALA A 81 3.79 -2.98 6.85
C ALA A 81 3.59 -2.25 8.19
N LEU A 82 2.82 -2.82 9.12
CA LEU A 82 2.63 -2.26 10.46
C LEU A 82 3.93 -2.33 11.29
N GLU A 83 4.68 -3.43 11.17
CA GLU A 83 5.99 -3.57 11.80
C GLU A 83 7.02 -2.60 11.19
N ALA A 84 7.05 -2.49 9.87
CA ALA A 84 7.91 -1.54 9.16
C ALA A 84 7.61 -0.09 9.55
N PHE A 85 6.33 0.28 9.72
CA PHE A 85 5.97 1.60 10.23
C PHE A 85 6.51 1.81 11.65
N SER A 86 6.32 0.82 12.53
CA SER A 86 6.80 0.88 13.92
C SER A 86 8.33 0.96 14.00
N SER A 87 9.03 0.32 13.07
CA SER A 87 10.49 0.36 12.95
C SER A 87 11.02 1.57 12.15
N SER A 88 10.17 2.56 11.85
CA SER A 88 10.53 3.76 11.06
C SER A 88 11.03 3.50 9.64
N GLY A 89 10.55 2.44 8.98
CA GLY A 89 10.90 2.08 7.60
C GLY A 89 10.24 2.96 6.53
N PHE A 90 9.17 3.69 6.87
CA PHE A 90 8.55 4.70 6.02
C PHE A 90 7.80 5.72 6.87
N PHE A 91 7.52 6.89 6.29
CA PHE A 91 6.78 7.96 6.95
C PHE A 91 5.45 8.20 6.25
N LEU A 92 4.43 8.50 7.04
CA LEU A 92 3.11 8.88 6.55
C LEU A 92 2.88 10.36 6.90
N PHE A 93 2.46 11.15 5.93
CA PHE A 93 2.06 12.53 6.08
C PHE A 93 0.60 12.69 5.68
N VAL A 94 -0.20 13.31 6.52
CA VAL A 94 -1.60 13.65 6.23
C VAL A 94 -1.75 15.15 6.35
N ASN A 95 -2.12 15.85 5.28
CA ASN A 95 -2.19 17.32 5.25
C ASN A 95 -0.88 18.01 5.68
N GLN A 96 0.27 17.43 5.33
CA GLN A 96 1.62 17.86 5.75
C GLN A 96 1.95 17.60 7.23
N GLU A 97 1.06 16.96 7.99
CA GLU A 97 1.36 16.52 9.35
C GLU A 97 1.90 15.09 9.32
N GLN A 98 3.08 14.89 9.91
CA GLN A 98 3.67 13.55 10.01
C GLN A 98 2.95 12.73 11.08
N MET A 99 2.51 11.54 10.69
CA MET A 99 1.94 10.56 11.59
C MET A 99 3.07 9.75 12.25
N THR A 100 3.07 9.74 13.58
CA THR A 100 4.08 9.03 14.38
C THR A 100 3.50 7.81 15.11
N SER A 101 2.18 7.70 15.20
CA SER A 101 1.49 6.65 15.96
C SER A 101 0.43 5.96 15.11
N LEU A 102 0.41 4.62 15.17
CA LEU A 102 -0.57 3.77 14.48
C LEU A 102 -2.00 3.97 15.00
N ASP A 103 -2.14 4.32 16.27
CA ASP A 103 -3.43 4.55 16.95
C ASP A 103 -3.96 5.98 16.77
N GLN A 104 -3.13 6.88 16.21
CA GLN A 104 -3.54 8.24 15.92
C GLN A 104 -4.69 8.23 14.92
N THR A 105 -5.79 8.89 15.29
CA THR A 105 -6.94 9.04 14.41
C THR A 105 -6.73 10.26 13.52
N VAL A 106 -6.83 10.04 12.21
CA VAL A 106 -6.73 11.08 11.19
C VAL A 106 -8.09 11.29 10.54
N LEU A 107 -8.42 12.56 10.31
CA LEU A 107 -9.59 12.93 9.53
C LEU A 107 -9.21 12.97 8.05
N VAL A 108 -9.60 11.95 7.31
CA VAL A 108 -9.46 11.91 5.86
C VAL A 108 -10.70 12.49 5.19
N THR A 109 -10.50 13.54 4.40
CA THR A 109 -11.51 14.21 3.59
C THR A 109 -11.14 14.13 2.11
N PRO A 110 -12.06 14.39 1.16
CA PRO A 110 -11.70 14.35 -0.25
C PRO A 110 -10.71 15.43 -0.70
N ASN A 111 -10.50 16.44 0.15
CA ASN A 111 -9.48 17.47 -0.05
C ASN A 111 -8.17 17.15 0.70
N THR A 112 -8.12 16.04 1.44
CA THR A 112 -6.94 15.63 2.20
C THR A 112 -5.91 15.01 1.26
N LYS A 113 -4.67 15.47 1.40
CA LYS A 113 -3.51 14.87 0.72
C LYS A 113 -2.79 13.95 1.69
N VAL A 114 -2.72 12.68 1.33
CA VAL A 114 -1.93 11.68 2.07
C VAL A 114 -0.66 11.42 1.28
N SER A 115 0.48 11.63 1.89
CA SER A 115 1.80 11.44 1.31
C SER A 115 2.53 10.34 2.08
N PHE A 116 2.94 9.29 1.39
CA PHE A 116 3.77 8.24 1.97
C PHE A 116 5.19 8.43 1.47
N VAL A 117 6.11 8.70 2.39
CA VAL A 117 7.53 8.81 2.07
C VAL A 117 8.17 7.46 2.38
N ARG A 118 8.45 6.68 1.34
CA ARG A 118 9.06 5.35 1.50
C ARG A 118 10.58 5.41 1.45
N LEU A 119 11.23 4.56 2.26
CA LEU A 119 12.64 4.18 2.08
C LEU A 119 12.79 2.78 1.44
N VAL A 120 11.76 1.93 1.50
CA VAL A 120 11.78 0.55 0.99
C VAL A 120 10.44 0.20 0.32
N ALA A 121 10.46 -0.64 -0.73
CA ALA A 121 9.24 -1.11 -1.39
C ALA A 121 8.39 -1.97 -0.44
N LEU A 122 7.12 -1.62 -0.27
CA LEU A 122 6.19 -2.31 0.65
C LEU A 122 5.70 -3.66 0.13
N VAL A 123 5.79 -3.90 -1.17
CA VAL A 123 5.50 -5.19 -1.82
C VAL A 123 6.51 -5.39 -2.94
N GLY A 124 7.18 -6.55 -2.94
CA GLY A 124 8.04 -7.05 -4.03
C GLY A 124 9.27 -6.19 -4.35
N GLY A 125 10.44 -6.68 -3.94
CA GLY A 125 11.68 -6.38 -4.66
C GLY A 125 11.73 -7.09 -6.00
#